data_AF-A0A444ZD99-F1
#
_entry.id   AF-A0A444ZD99-F1
#
_cell.length_a   1.000
_cell.length_b   1.000
_cell.length_c   1.000
_cell.angle_alpha   90.00
_cell.angle_beta   90.00
_cell.angle_gamma   90.00
#
_symmetry.space_group_name_H-M   'P 1'
#
loop_
_entity.id
_entity.type
_entity.pdbx_description
1 polymer ?
#
loop_
_entity_poly.entity_id
_entity_poly.type
_entity_poly.pdbx_seq_one_letter_code
_entity_poly.pdbx_strand_id
1 'polypeptide(L)'
;MSFRVRESQKELGSPRGEIGEIDTRAPFQSVKAAVSLFGEVAVPKSSSIKRKSSENVLEKETQLLLAQRELNMIKKQLGSAENTKSKALAELERANVTLQDLTKKLIGVRESKETAIEAAEVVKNKAKILEEQLSQKAIGYEAWKRELEQARKEYQTTVKELDASKQELNQIRQDFDAALEAKLAAFQTAGEAQRSTKMNLEKVNEMSNEIANMKASIEQLKLQTLKAQEEQVQVMQERESQLSYYITAKEDAQAKLTALKAEYDPELTASLEVKLAETSAEIQLLQEQMREAHASEMESVRQMTDEIKQATKMLHEVVAEENSLRELVASLRTDLEQVKRDQEELKEKQQAAEALAASLTSELQTIKEEAGPDPGSVEEVDLTQEMSLKIQELALETESAKREEEELRVQTEELKREAEKAQAMAEELGRKLEDALREAEESKAAERKAIQEMKTLSDMRGRVSDADSNSNANANANSKIVLSVKEFAALSGKIKESEDLIERTEAAAHAQVEAINARKREVDKKVEANLKAIEEIKAATDMALRNAEMADSAKEAVEDELRRWREEQNSDMDYAENSARSISLHI
;
A
#
# COMPACT_ATOMS: atom_id res chain seq x y z
N MET A 1 91.26 -65.82 9.35
CA MET A 1 91.94 -65.46 8.09
C MET A 1 93.30 -64.86 8.46
N SER A 2 94.31 -65.66 8.79
CA SER A 2 95.18 -66.44 7.87
C SER A 2 95.92 -65.58 6.87
N PHE A 3 97.19 -65.25 7.16
CA PHE A 3 98.38 -65.43 6.29
C PHE A 3 99.62 -65.29 7.22
N ARG A 4 100.19 -66.39 7.76
CA ARG A 4 101.17 -67.34 7.18
C ARG A 4 102.58 -66.76 6.92
N VAL A 5 103.43 -66.91 7.94
CA VAL A 5 104.80 -67.47 7.94
C VAL A 5 105.63 -67.38 6.66
N ARG A 6 106.86 -66.84 6.80
CA ARG A 6 108.06 -67.48 6.22
C ARG A 6 109.30 -67.22 7.10
N GLU A 7 109.64 -68.23 7.90
CA GLU A 7 110.99 -68.54 8.39
C GLU A 7 111.76 -69.30 7.30
N SER A 8 113.08 -69.08 7.21
CA SER A 8 114.13 -70.04 6.80
C SER A 8 115.49 -69.32 6.97
N GLN A 9 116.37 -69.62 7.92
CA GLN A 9 117.17 -70.82 8.23
C GLN A 9 118.47 -71.02 7.42
N LYS A 10 119.49 -71.45 8.18
CA LYS A 10 120.77 -72.18 7.90
C LYS A 10 122.01 -71.32 7.64
N GLU A 11 122.97 -71.22 8.58
CA GLU A 11 123.84 -72.21 9.28
C GLU A 11 124.90 -72.90 8.43
N LEU A 12 126.13 -72.91 8.99
CA LEU A 12 127.24 -73.90 9.00
C LEU A 12 128.57 -73.10 9.06
N GLY A 13 129.54 -73.29 9.96
CA GLY A 13 129.78 -74.23 11.04
C GLY A 13 131.12 -73.86 11.74
N SER A 14 131.25 -74.29 13.00
CA SER A 14 132.41 -74.23 13.94
C SER A 14 133.67 -74.98 13.40
N PRO A 15 134.84 -75.19 14.09
CA PRO A 15 135.16 -74.93 15.51
C PRO A 15 136.64 -74.64 15.93
N ARG A 16 136.85 -74.48 17.27
CA ARG A 16 138.08 -74.73 18.10
C ARG A 16 139.25 -73.74 17.99
N GLY A 17 140.03 -73.44 19.03
CA GLY A 17 140.19 -73.97 20.40
C GLY A 17 140.92 -72.92 21.27
N GLU A 18 140.65 -72.87 22.57
CA GLU A 18 141.42 -73.50 23.65
C GLU A 18 142.69 -72.73 24.11
N ILE A 19 142.55 -72.13 25.31
CA ILE A 19 143.45 -72.16 26.48
C ILE A 19 144.85 -71.51 26.37
N GLY A 20 145.16 -70.65 27.36
CA GLY A 20 146.55 -70.30 27.69
C GLY A 20 146.74 -69.15 28.68
N GLU A 21 146.23 -69.27 29.92
CA GLU A 21 146.68 -68.47 31.07
C GLU A 21 148.10 -68.89 31.47
N ILE A 22 149.04 -67.96 31.68
CA ILE A 22 150.25 -68.21 32.50
C ILE A 22 150.62 -66.96 33.32
N ASP A 23 150.50 -67.12 34.64
CA ASP A 23 151.23 -66.45 35.72
C ASP A 23 152.54 -67.22 35.99
N THR A 24 153.69 -66.54 36.09
CA THR A 24 154.85 -67.06 36.85
C THR A 24 155.77 -65.94 37.34
N ARG A 25 155.71 -65.65 38.64
CA ARG A 25 156.76 -65.00 39.43
C ARG A 25 157.95 -65.96 39.71
N ALA A 26 159.17 -65.46 39.48
CA ALA A 26 160.49 -65.78 40.09
C ALA A 26 161.12 -67.20 39.90
N PRO A 27 162.43 -67.43 40.20
CA PRO A 27 163.64 -66.61 40.03
C PRO A 27 164.83 -67.43 39.41
N PHE A 28 165.85 -66.77 38.85
CA PHE A 28 167.18 -67.39 38.73
C PHE A 28 168.27 -66.42 39.18
N GLN A 29 168.95 -66.77 40.27
CA GLN A 29 170.25 -66.24 40.65
C GLN A 29 171.33 -67.23 40.21
N SER A 30 172.44 -66.67 39.69
CA SER A 30 173.83 -67.06 40.00
C SER A 30 174.48 -68.34 39.45
N VAL A 31 175.79 -68.17 39.24
CA VAL A 31 176.92 -69.12 39.17
C VAL A 31 177.17 -69.89 37.87
N LYS A 32 178.22 -69.47 37.14
CA LYS A 32 179.46 -70.26 36.90
C LYS A 32 180.41 -69.41 36.05
N ALA A 33 181.55 -68.97 36.61
CA ALA A 33 182.83 -69.71 36.59
C ALA A 33 183.37 -69.84 35.15
N ALA A 34 184.53 -69.35 34.74
CA ALA A 34 185.78 -68.99 35.42
C ALA A 34 186.44 -67.84 34.61
N VAL A 35 187.11 -66.83 35.17
CA VAL A 35 188.35 -66.87 35.94
C VAL A 35 189.45 -67.67 35.22
N SER A 36 190.36 -66.92 34.60
CA SER A 36 191.81 -67.03 34.76
C SER A 36 192.51 -68.35 34.38
N LEU A 37 193.85 -68.23 34.29
CA LEU A 37 194.84 -69.30 34.30
C LEU A 37 195.00 -70.10 33.00
N PHE A 38 196.01 -69.74 32.21
CA PHE A 38 197.36 -70.33 32.23
C PHE A 38 198.10 -69.71 31.03
N GLY A 39 199.16 -68.93 31.24
CA GLY A 39 200.48 -69.44 31.60
C GLY A 39 201.18 -69.80 30.28
N GLU A 40 202.06 -68.97 29.72
CA GLU A 40 203.44 -68.75 30.18
C GLU A 40 204.22 -70.07 30.39
N VAL A 41 205.50 -70.03 30.02
CA VAL A 41 206.55 -71.05 30.21
C VAL A 41 206.65 -72.02 29.02
N ALA A 42 207.48 -71.74 28.03
CA ALA A 42 208.94 -71.83 28.03
C ALA A 42 209.47 -73.29 28.11
N VAL A 43 210.15 -73.71 27.01
CA VAL A 43 211.35 -74.59 26.86
C VAL A 43 211.45 -75.89 27.69
N PRO A 44 212.04 -77.01 27.17
CA PRO A 44 213.50 -77.14 27.32
C PRO A 44 214.29 -78.03 26.34
N LYS A 45 215.61 -77.76 26.37
CA LYS A 45 216.83 -78.41 25.87
C LYS A 45 216.92 -79.95 25.87
N SER A 46 217.71 -80.50 24.93
CA SER A 46 218.91 -81.39 25.11
C SER A 46 219.40 -81.83 23.70
N SER A 47 220.66 -82.15 23.33
CA SER A 47 221.90 -82.50 24.03
C SER A 47 223.11 -82.44 23.04
N SER A 48 224.34 -82.17 23.54
CA SER A 48 225.65 -82.79 23.20
C SER A 48 226.16 -82.77 21.72
N ILE A 49 227.38 -82.40 21.29
CA ILE A 49 228.75 -82.74 21.72
C ILE A 49 229.78 -81.91 20.88
N LYS A 50 230.80 -81.40 21.59
CA LYS A 50 232.22 -81.20 21.24
C LYS A 50 232.71 -80.87 19.80
N ARG A 51 233.56 -79.84 19.83
CA ARG A 51 234.98 -79.75 19.37
C ARG A 51 235.26 -79.43 17.89
N LYS A 52 235.92 -78.26 17.78
CA LYS A 52 237.16 -77.95 17.06
C LYS A 52 237.17 -78.06 15.53
N SER A 53 237.20 -76.84 14.97
CA SER A 53 238.09 -76.33 13.91
C SER A 53 237.92 -76.87 12.47
N SER A 54 237.39 -75.94 11.67
CA SER A 54 237.68 -75.58 10.27
C SER A 54 237.21 -76.52 9.17
N GLU A 55 236.10 -76.14 8.53
CA GLU A 55 235.98 -76.31 7.08
C GLU A 55 236.25 -74.97 6.39
N ASN A 56 237.07 -75.05 5.36
CA ASN A 56 237.01 -74.13 4.24
C ASN A 56 235.54 -74.03 3.75
N VAL A 57 234.92 -72.85 3.87
CA VAL A 57 233.90 -72.32 2.94
C VAL A 57 232.43 -72.85 2.98
N LEU A 58 232.00 -73.96 3.61
CA LEU A 58 230.62 -74.49 3.43
C LEU A 58 229.51 -74.16 4.47
N GLU A 59 229.79 -73.55 5.64
CA GLU A 59 228.80 -73.49 6.76
C GLU A 59 227.81 -72.29 6.76
N LYS A 60 228.03 -71.24 5.93
CA LYS A 60 227.16 -70.04 5.91
C LYS A 60 225.85 -70.22 5.14
N GLU A 61 225.76 -71.22 4.27
CA GLU A 61 224.62 -71.39 3.37
C GLU A 61 223.41 -72.04 4.07
N THR A 62 223.65 -72.89 5.06
CA THR A 62 222.60 -73.63 5.77
C THR A 62 221.77 -72.76 6.72
N GLN A 63 222.36 -71.69 7.29
CA GLN A 63 221.64 -70.75 8.16
C GLN A 63 220.67 -69.85 7.37
N LEU A 64 220.98 -69.53 6.11
CA LEU A 64 220.13 -68.69 5.26
C LEU A 64 218.79 -69.37 4.95
N LEU A 65 218.81 -70.68 4.69
CA LEU A 65 217.60 -71.45 4.37
C LEU A 65 216.60 -71.54 5.52
N LEU A 66 217.06 -71.58 6.77
CA LEU A 66 216.18 -71.61 7.95
C LEU A 66 215.46 -70.27 8.15
N ALA A 67 216.17 -69.15 8.06
CA ALA A 67 215.58 -67.82 8.14
C ALA A 67 214.55 -67.56 7.01
N GLN A 68 214.83 -68.09 5.81
CA GLN A 68 213.93 -67.95 4.67
C GLN A 68 212.63 -68.78 4.85
N ARG A 69 212.68 -69.88 5.60
CA ARG A 69 211.50 -70.69 5.95
C ARG A 69 210.63 -70.01 7.00
N GLU A 70 211.25 -69.39 8.01
CA GLU A 70 210.54 -68.63 9.06
C GLU A 70 209.85 -67.39 8.50
N LEU A 71 210.52 -66.65 7.60
CA LEU A 71 209.93 -65.47 6.94
C LEU A 71 208.68 -65.84 6.12
N ASN A 72 208.71 -66.98 5.42
CA ASN A 72 207.56 -67.47 4.67
C ASN A 72 206.38 -67.86 5.58
N MET A 73 206.64 -68.39 6.78
CA MET A 73 205.60 -68.69 7.76
C MET A 73 204.92 -67.42 8.29
N ILE A 74 205.69 -66.38 8.62
CA ILE A 74 205.15 -65.09 9.07
C ILE A 74 204.34 -64.40 7.96
N LYS A 75 204.81 -64.45 6.70
CA LYS A 75 204.05 -63.94 5.55
C LYS A 75 202.68 -64.60 5.41
N LYS A 76 202.61 -65.91 5.63
CA LYS A 76 201.36 -66.68 5.54
C LYS A 76 200.39 -66.31 6.67
N GLN A 77 200.90 -66.11 7.88
CA GLN A 77 200.08 -65.63 9.01
C GLN A 77 199.58 -64.20 8.78
N LEU A 78 200.43 -63.29 8.28
CA LEU A 78 200.04 -61.93 7.92
C LEU A 78 198.92 -61.93 6.88
N GLY A 79 199.06 -62.71 5.81
CA GLY A 79 198.01 -62.82 4.78
C GLY A 79 196.69 -63.38 5.32
N SER A 80 196.74 -64.30 6.30
CA SER A 80 195.52 -64.79 6.96
C SER A 80 194.85 -63.72 7.84
N ALA A 81 195.64 -62.91 8.54
CA ALA A 81 195.14 -61.81 9.39
C ALA A 81 194.61 -60.62 8.56
N GLU A 82 195.24 -60.31 7.43
CA GLU A 82 194.75 -59.31 6.49
C GLU A 82 193.41 -59.74 5.86
N ASN A 83 193.27 -61.02 5.52
CA ASN A 83 192.00 -61.57 5.02
C ASN A 83 190.88 -61.60 6.07
N THR A 84 191.18 -61.82 7.35
CA THR A 84 190.15 -61.72 8.40
C THR A 84 189.77 -60.27 8.65
N LYS A 85 190.74 -59.35 8.63
CA LYS A 85 190.48 -57.90 8.74
C LYS A 85 189.60 -57.39 7.60
N SER A 86 189.87 -57.78 6.36
CA SER A 86 189.05 -57.34 5.20
C SER A 86 187.62 -57.88 5.27
N LYS A 87 187.43 -59.13 5.70
CA LYS A 87 186.10 -59.71 5.94
C LYS A 87 185.33 -58.97 7.04
N ALA A 88 185.98 -58.65 8.16
CA ALA A 88 185.36 -57.92 9.26
C ALA A 88 184.93 -56.50 8.87
N LEU A 89 185.75 -55.79 8.08
CA LEU A 89 185.40 -54.46 7.57
C LEU A 89 184.21 -54.53 6.60
N ALA A 90 184.18 -55.53 5.70
CA ALA A 90 183.05 -55.72 4.79
C ALA A 90 181.74 -56.08 5.52
N GLU A 91 181.83 -56.81 6.64
CA GLU A 91 180.68 -57.09 7.51
C GLU A 91 180.21 -55.84 8.28
N LEU A 92 181.13 -55.03 8.79
CA LEU A 92 180.82 -53.77 9.45
C LEU A 92 180.11 -52.79 8.50
N GLU A 93 180.59 -52.71 7.26
CA GLU A 93 180.00 -51.83 6.24
C GLU A 93 178.60 -52.30 5.85
N ARG A 94 178.39 -53.62 5.70
CA ARG A 94 177.04 -54.21 5.54
C ARG A 94 176.12 -53.89 6.72
N ALA A 95 176.60 -54.03 7.95
CA ALA A 95 175.83 -53.71 9.15
C ALA A 95 175.44 -52.21 9.20
N ASN A 96 176.36 -51.30 8.86
CA ASN A 96 176.08 -49.87 8.80
C ASN A 96 175.01 -49.52 7.76
N VAL A 97 175.05 -50.13 6.57
CA VAL A 97 174.00 -49.95 5.56
C VAL A 97 172.64 -50.42 6.08
N THR A 98 172.58 -51.59 6.74
CA THR A 98 171.32 -52.08 7.32
C THR A 98 170.78 -51.20 8.44
N LEU A 99 171.66 -50.62 9.28
CA LEU A 99 171.27 -49.69 10.34
C LEU A 99 170.65 -48.44 9.71
N GLN A 100 171.30 -47.85 8.70
CA GLN A 100 170.76 -46.68 8.01
C GLN A 100 169.40 -46.95 7.35
N ASP A 101 169.19 -48.13 6.75
CA ASP A 101 167.91 -48.51 6.14
C ASP A 101 166.80 -48.67 7.20
N LEU A 102 167.11 -49.29 8.34
CA LEU A 102 166.16 -49.41 9.46
C LEU A 102 165.83 -48.05 10.09
N THR A 103 166.83 -47.17 10.24
CA THR A 103 166.60 -45.80 10.73
C THR A 103 165.66 -45.03 9.80
N LYS A 104 165.85 -45.13 8.47
CA LYS A 104 164.93 -44.51 7.50
C LYS A 104 163.51 -45.06 7.61
N LYS A 105 163.34 -46.38 7.72
CA LYS A 105 162.02 -47.01 7.90
C LYS A 105 161.35 -46.59 9.20
N LEU A 106 162.11 -46.52 10.30
CA LEU A 106 161.59 -46.07 11.60
C LEU A 106 161.08 -44.63 11.52
N ILE A 107 161.84 -43.74 10.88
CA ILE A 107 161.42 -42.35 10.65
C ILE A 107 160.13 -42.32 9.83
N GLY A 108 160.05 -43.05 8.72
CA GLY A 108 158.84 -43.12 7.90
C GLY A 108 157.61 -43.67 8.63
N VAL A 109 157.78 -44.69 9.48
CA VAL A 109 156.67 -45.21 10.32
C VAL A 109 156.23 -44.17 11.35
N ARG A 110 157.16 -43.42 11.93
CA ARG A 110 156.85 -42.38 12.92
C ARG A 110 156.08 -41.21 12.30
N GLU A 111 156.53 -40.75 11.13
CA GLU A 111 155.83 -39.71 10.35
C GLU A 111 154.43 -40.20 9.91
N SER A 112 154.32 -41.44 9.43
CA SER A 112 153.02 -42.02 9.07
C SER A 112 152.07 -42.13 10.27
N LYS A 113 152.58 -42.50 11.45
CA LYS A 113 151.77 -42.51 12.67
C LYS A 113 151.29 -41.10 13.05
N GLU A 114 152.17 -40.10 12.97
CA GLU A 114 151.82 -38.72 13.31
C GLU A 114 150.72 -38.19 12.36
N THR A 115 150.88 -38.39 11.05
CA THR A 115 149.86 -38.01 10.06
C THR A 115 148.52 -38.73 10.27
N ALA A 116 148.53 -39.99 10.73
CA ALA A 116 147.32 -40.73 11.07
C ALA A 116 146.61 -40.19 12.32
N ILE A 117 147.37 -39.74 13.33
CA ILE A 117 146.83 -39.10 14.53
C ILE A 117 146.21 -37.75 14.18
N GLU A 118 146.93 -36.91 13.42
CA GLU A 118 146.40 -35.63 12.95
C GLU A 118 145.11 -35.81 12.14
N ALA A 119 145.07 -36.81 11.24
CA ALA A 119 143.87 -37.14 10.49
C ALA A 119 142.69 -37.58 11.39
N ALA A 120 142.95 -38.40 12.42
CA ALA A 120 141.95 -38.80 13.40
C ALA A 120 141.42 -37.62 14.24
N GLU A 121 142.29 -36.68 14.64
CA GLU A 121 141.87 -35.47 15.36
C GLU A 121 141.01 -34.55 14.49
N VAL A 122 141.35 -34.39 13.22
CA VAL A 122 140.53 -33.64 12.25
C VAL A 122 139.14 -34.27 12.11
N VAL A 123 139.05 -35.60 12.00
CA VAL A 123 137.75 -36.31 11.92
C VAL A 123 136.96 -36.13 13.21
N LYS A 124 137.60 -36.24 14.38
CA LYS A 124 136.96 -36.04 15.69
C LYS A 124 136.39 -34.63 15.83
N ASN A 125 137.13 -33.61 15.40
CA ASN A 125 136.65 -32.22 15.45
C ASN A 125 135.50 -31.98 14.47
N LYS A 126 135.56 -32.56 13.26
CA LYS A 126 134.43 -32.51 12.30
C LYS A 126 133.18 -33.20 12.86
N ALA A 127 133.33 -34.33 13.55
CA ALA A 127 132.21 -35.03 14.17
C ALA A 127 131.50 -34.18 15.24
N LYS A 128 132.26 -33.49 16.09
CA LYS A 128 131.69 -32.56 17.09
C LYS A 128 130.92 -31.40 16.46
N ILE A 129 131.47 -30.78 15.41
CA ILE A 129 130.79 -29.69 14.70
C ILE A 129 129.46 -30.18 14.10
N LEU A 130 129.44 -31.37 13.52
CA LEU A 130 128.20 -31.95 12.98
C LEU A 130 127.17 -32.28 14.06
N GLU A 131 127.62 -32.75 15.24
CA GLU A 131 126.74 -33.00 16.39
C GLU A 131 126.11 -31.72 16.94
N GLU A 132 126.89 -30.64 17.02
CA GLU A 132 126.41 -29.30 17.38
C GLU A 132 125.40 -28.75 16.35
N GLN A 133 125.65 -28.95 15.05
CA GLN A 133 124.72 -28.56 13.99
C GLN A 133 123.41 -29.35 14.03
N LEU A 134 123.46 -30.65 14.32
CA LEU A 134 122.28 -31.49 14.45
C LEU A 134 121.42 -31.09 15.67
N SER A 135 122.05 -30.77 16.80
CA SER A 135 121.34 -30.30 17.99
C SER A 135 120.71 -28.92 17.80
N GLN A 136 121.40 -27.97 17.17
CA GLN A 136 120.82 -26.66 16.82
C GLN A 136 119.63 -26.78 15.87
N LYS A 137 119.71 -27.66 14.85
CA LYS A 137 118.60 -27.91 13.92
C LYS A 137 117.39 -28.58 14.60
N ALA A 138 117.63 -29.44 15.59
CA ALA A 138 116.57 -30.05 16.40
C ALA A 138 115.84 -29.00 17.26
N ILE A 139 116.56 -28.08 17.91
CA ILE A 139 115.97 -26.97 18.69
C ILE A 139 115.12 -26.07 17.78
N GLY A 140 115.61 -25.74 16.58
CA GLY A 140 114.85 -24.97 15.59
C GLY A 140 113.58 -25.69 15.11
N TYR A 141 113.64 -27.01 14.92
CA TYR A 141 112.49 -27.82 14.55
C TYR A 141 111.42 -27.88 15.66
N GLU A 142 111.82 -28.04 16.92
CA GLU A 142 110.89 -28.01 18.05
C GLU A 142 110.25 -26.64 18.27
N ALA A 143 111.00 -25.55 18.06
CA ALA A 143 110.47 -24.19 18.09
C ALA A 143 109.44 -23.95 16.98
N TRP A 144 109.79 -24.29 15.73
CA TRP A 144 108.89 -24.20 14.59
C TRP A 144 107.63 -25.06 14.77
N LYS A 145 107.75 -26.27 15.31
CA LYS A 145 106.61 -27.15 15.59
C LYS A 145 105.67 -26.53 16.63
N ARG A 146 106.19 -25.94 17.71
CA ARG A 146 105.37 -25.23 18.71
C ARG A 146 104.67 -24.02 18.11
N GLU A 147 105.35 -23.21 17.31
CA GLU A 147 104.75 -22.07 16.61
C GLU A 147 103.66 -22.51 15.62
N LEU A 148 103.87 -23.60 14.87
CA LEU A 148 102.86 -24.18 13.98
C LEU A 148 101.64 -24.69 14.76
N GLU A 149 101.86 -25.38 15.88
CA GLU A 149 100.77 -25.84 16.75
C GLU A 149 100.02 -24.66 17.39
N GLN A 150 100.71 -23.58 17.76
CA GLN A 150 100.10 -22.36 18.25
C GLN A 150 99.27 -21.68 17.16
N ALA A 151 99.81 -21.47 15.96
CA ALA A 151 99.09 -20.91 14.82
C ALA A 151 97.86 -21.76 14.43
N ARG A 152 97.95 -23.09 14.53
CA ARG A 152 96.79 -23.99 14.35
C ARG A 152 95.73 -23.80 15.41
N LYS A 153 96.12 -23.61 16.68
CA LYS A 153 95.17 -23.32 17.77
C LYS A 153 94.49 -21.98 17.56
N GLU A 154 95.25 -20.94 17.20
CA GLU A 154 94.72 -19.60 16.89
C GLU A 154 93.80 -19.63 15.66
N TYR A 155 94.14 -20.40 14.61
CA TYR A 155 93.26 -20.63 13.48
C TYR A 155 91.97 -21.36 13.91
N GLN A 156 92.09 -22.38 14.76
CA GLN A 156 90.92 -23.11 15.26
C GLN A 156 90.02 -22.23 16.13
N THR A 157 90.57 -21.32 16.94
CA THR A 157 89.78 -20.36 17.73
C THR A 157 89.10 -19.34 16.84
N THR A 158 89.82 -18.76 15.87
CA THR A 158 89.24 -17.78 14.93
C THR A 158 88.15 -18.38 14.04
N VAL A 159 88.28 -19.65 13.62
CA VAL A 159 87.20 -20.35 12.89
C VAL A 159 85.96 -20.55 13.78
N LYS A 160 86.13 -20.93 15.04
CA LYS A 160 85.01 -21.07 15.99
C LYS A 160 84.31 -19.72 16.23
N GLU A 161 85.07 -18.66 16.39
CA GLU A 161 84.54 -17.30 16.52
C GLU A 161 83.80 -16.86 15.25
N LEU A 162 84.35 -17.14 14.07
CA LEU A 162 83.69 -16.87 12.78
C LEU A 162 82.36 -17.62 12.65
N ASP A 163 82.33 -18.89 13.03
CA ASP A 163 81.09 -19.69 12.98
C ASP A 163 80.06 -19.21 14.01
N ALA A 164 80.49 -18.79 15.20
CA ALA A 164 79.62 -18.14 16.18
C ALA A 164 79.05 -16.82 15.64
N SER A 165 79.87 -15.93 15.08
CA SER A 165 79.41 -14.69 14.46
C SER A 165 78.47 -14.92 13.26
N LYS A 166 78.67 -15.98 12.48
CA LYS A 166 77.72 -16.35 11.40
C LYS A 166 76.38 -16.82 11.96
N GLN A 167 76.38 -17.57 13.06
CA GLN A 167 75.15 -17.98 13.73
C GLN A 167 74.41 -16.77 14.30
N GLU A 168 75.10 -15.86 14.97
CA GLU A 168 74.53 -14.59 15.46
C GLU A 168 73.97 -13.74 14.32
N LEU A 169 74.67 -13.63 13.19
CA LEU A 169 74.17 -12.90 12.02
C LEU A 169 72.88 -13.52 11.46
N ASN A 170 72.80 -14.85 11.41
CA ASN A 170 71.59 -15.54 10.97
C ASN A 170 70.44 -15.34 11.97
N GLN A 171 70.72 -15.36 13.27
CA GLN A 171 69.72 -15.07 14.30
C GLN A 171 69.18 -13.65 14.15
N ILE A 172 70.06 -12.65 13.99
CA ILE A 172 69.66 -11.24 13.79
C ILE A 172 68.79 -11.09 12.52
N ARG A 173 69.10 -11.81 11.44
CA ARG A 173 68.29 -11.80 10.22
C ARG A 173 66.88 -12.36 10.48
N GLN A 174 66.78 -13.48 11.17
CA GLN A 174 65.48 -14.07 11.53
C GLN A 174 64.68 -13.15 12.46
N ASP A 175 65.32 -12.56 13.46
CA ASP A 175 64.69 -11.61 14.39
C ASP A 175 64.22 -10.35 13.65
N PHE A 176 65.00 -9.87 12.67
CA PHE A 176 64.62 -8.73 11.82
C PHE A 176 63.40 -9.05 10.95
N ASP A 177 63.38 -10.20 10.29
CA ASP A 177 62.25 -10.63 9.47
C ASP A 177 60.99 -10.80 10.33
N ALA A 178 61.10 -11.44 11.50
CA ALA A 178 60.00 -11.57 12.46
C ALA A 178 59.49 -10.21 12.97
N ALA A 179 60.39 -9.27 13.25
CA ALA A 179 60.02 -7.92 13.65
C ALA A 179 59.33 -7.15 12.52
N LEU A 180 59.73 -7.36 11.27
CA LEU A 180 59.10 -6.75 10.11
C LEU A 180 57.69 -7.30 9.89
N GLU A 181 57.52 -8.62 9.97
CA GLU A 181 56.20 -9.27 9.91
C GLU A 181 55.27 -8.78 11.03
N ALA A 182 55.77 -8.75 12.27
CA ALA A 182 55.01 -8.24 13.41
C ALA A 182 54.59 -6.77 13.23
N LYS A 183 55.47 -5.93 12.68
CA LYS A 183 55.17 -4.53 12.35
C LYS A 183 54.09 -4.42 11.27
N LEU A 184 54.14 -5.25 10.22
CA LEU A 184 53.11 -5.26 9.18
C LEU A 184 51.75 -5.71 9.72
N ALA A 185 51.71 -6.76 10.55
CA ALA A 185 50.50 -7.22 11.22
C ALA A 185 49.91 -6.14 12.15
N ALA A 186 50.76 -5.43 12.90
CA ALA A 186 50.34 -4.31 13.73
C ALA A 186 49.74 -3.16 12.90
N PHE A 187 50.27 -2.87 11.71
CA PHE A 187 49.67 -1.86 10.82
C PHE A 187 48.33 -2.30 10.23
N GLN A 188 48.19 -3.56 9.84
CA GLN A 188 46.92 -4.09 9.32
C GLN A 188 45.82 -4.01 10.39
N THR A 189 46.11 -4.53 11.59
CA THR A 189 45.20 -4.48 12.74
C THR A 189 44.86 -3.06 13.17
N ALA A 190 45.83 -2.14 13.21
CA ALA A 190 45.56 -0.72 13.47
C ALA A 190 44.66 -0.09 12.40
N GLY A 191 44.86 -0.43 11.12
CA GLY A 191 44.02 0.01 10.02
C GLY A 191 42.59 -0.53 10.10
N GLU A 192 42.42 -1.80 10.46
CA GLU A 192 41.11 -2.41 10.71
C GLU A 192 40.39 -1.77 11.89
N ALA A 193 41.09 -1.54 13.01
CA ALA A 193 40.56 -0.82 14.16
C ALA A 193 40.16 0.62 13.79
N GLN A 194 40.94 1.32 12.95
CA GLN A 194 40.59 2.65 12.45
C GLN A 194 39.34 2.63 11.55
N ARG A 195 39.24 1.65 10.64
CA ARG A 195 38.04 1.50 9.79
C ARG A 195 36.80 1.17 10.63
N SER A 196 36.93 0.29 11.61
CA SER A 196 35.85 -0.07 12.52
C SER A 196 35.41 1.13 13.38
N THR A 197 36.34 1.89 13.95
CA THR A 197 36.00 3.11 14.71
C THR A 197 35.35 4.18 13.83
N LYS A 198 35.78 4.34 12.58
CA LYS A 198 35.14 5.25 11.62
C LYS A 198 33.69 4.82 11.30
N MET A 199 33.48 3.54 10.99
CA MET A 199 32.14 3.01 10.72
C MET A 199 31.22 3.14 11.94
N ASN A 200 31.75 2.87 13.15
CA ASN A 200 30.99 3.06 14.39
C ASN A 200 30.65 4.53 14.64
N LEU A 201 31.56 5.46 14.34
CA LEU A 201 31.30 6.90 14.46
C LEU A 201 30.21 7.36 13.50
N GLU A 202 30.25 6.91 12.24
CA GLU A 202 29.20 7.15 11.25
C GLU A 202 27.85 6.63 11.76
N LYS A 203 27.84 5.41 12.33
CA LYS A 203 26.61 4.83 12.89
C LYS A 203 26.08 5.60 14.10
N VAL A 204 26.96 6.08 14.98
CA VAL A 204 26.56 6.93 16.12
C VAL A 204 25.98 8.25 15.64
N ASN A 205 26.53 8.86 14.58
CA ASN A 205 26.00 10.08 13.98
C ASN A 205 24.61 9.85 13.36
N GLU A 206 24.40 8.75 12.64
CA GLU A 206 23.09 8.35 12.12
C GLU A 206 22.06 8.21 13.24
N MET A 207 22.37 7.42 14.28
CA MET A 207 21.49 7.25 15.43
C MET A 207 21.21 8.57 16.15
N SER A 208 22.21 9.46 16.24
CA SER A 208 22.03 10.78 16.84
C SER A 208 21.05 11.66 16.04
N ASN A 209 21.13 11.60 14.70
CA ASN A 209 20.19 12.29 13.81
C ASN A 209 18.77 11.70 13.91
N GLU A 210 18.64 10.37 13.96
CA GLU A 210 17.35 9.70 14.17
C GLU A 210 16.73 10.10 15.52
N ILE A 211 17.53 10.13 16.60
CA ILE A 211 17.08 10.58 17.92
C ILE A 211 16.63 12.04 17.88
N ALA A 212 17.36 12.92 17.20
CA ALA A 212 16.98 14.33 17.05
C ALA A 212 15.64 14.48 16.30
N ASN A 213 15.48 13.73 15.19
CA ASN A 213 14.24 13.72 14.41
C ASN A 213 13.06 13.20 15.24
N MET A 214 13.22 12.07 15.96
CA MET A 214 12.19 11.53 16.83
C MET A 214 11.79 12.51 17.93
N LYS A 215 12.76 13.20 18.55
CA LYS A 215 12.48 14.24 19.56
C LYS A 215 11.66 15.39 18.97
N ALA A 216 12.03 15.89 17.79
CA ALA A 216 11.29 16.94 17.09
C ALA A 216 9.85 16.49 16.75
N SER A 217 9.67 15.25 16.28
CA SER A 217 8.33 14.68 16.04
C SER A 217 7.51 14.54 17.32
N ILE A 218 8.12 14.14 18.44
CA ILE A 218 7.45 14.09 19.76
C ILE A 218 7.00 15.48 20.20
N GLU A 219 7.85 16.51 20.04
CA GLU A 219 7.49 17.89 20.36
C GLU A 219 6.34 18.39 19.49
N GLN A 220 6.36 18.11 18.19
CA GLN A 220 5.26 18.45 17.28
C GLN A 220 3.96 17.75 17.68
N LEU A 221 4.01 16.46 18.02
CA LEU A 221 2.83 15.71 18.49
C LEU A 221 2.29 16.27 19.80
N LYS A 222 3.15 16.67 20.75
CA LYS A 222 2.73 17.33 21.99
C LYS A 222 2.01 18.65 21.69
N LEU A 223 2.55 19.48 20.78
CA LEU A 223 1.90 20.73 20.37
C LEU A 223 0.54 20.49 19.71
N GLN A 224 0.45 19.50 18.81
CA GLN A 224 -0.83 19.12 18.19
C GLN A 224 -1.83 18.58 19.21
N THR A 225 -1.38 17.81 20.19
CA THR A 225 -2.23 17.28 21.26
C THR A 225 -2.79 18.40 22.13
N LEU A 226 -1.95 19.38 22.49
CA LEU A 226 -2.39 20.56 23.24
C LEU A 226 -3.42 21.38 22.46
N LYS A 227 -3.20 21.61 21.16
CA LYS A 227 -4.17 22.28 20.28
C LYS A 227 -5.49 21.53 20.19
N ALA A 228 -5.43 20.21 19.99
CA ALA A 228 -6.64 19.38 19.94
C ALA A 228 -7.41 19.39 21.28
N GLN A 229 -6.71 19.42 22.41
CA GLN A 229 -7.34 19.59 23.73
C GLN A 229 -8.00 20.95 23.88
N GLU A 230 -7.37 22.03 23.42
CA GLU A 230 -7.93 23.38 23.45
C GLU A 230 -9.19 23.49 22.57
N GLU A 231 -9.13 22.98 21.34
CA GLU A 231 -10.29 22.89 20.43
C GLU A 231 -11.42 22.06 21.04
N GLN A 232 -11.09 20.93 21.70
CA GLN A 232 -12.09 20.12 22.40
C GLN A 232 -12.79 20.90 23.52
N VAL A 233 -12.04 21.70 24.31
CA VAL A 233 -12.65 22.54 25.36
C VAL A 233 -13.56 23.60 24.74
N GLN A 234 -13.14 24.26 23.65
CA GLN A 234 -13.98 25.25 22.95
C GLN A 234 -15.28 24.63 22.43
N VAL A 235 -15.21 23.48 21.75
CA VAL A 235 -16.40 22.78 21.24
C VAL A 235 -17.34 22.36 22.38
N MET A 236 -16.79 21.91 23.51
CA MET A 236 -17.59 21.57 24.68
C MET A 236 -18.30 22.79 25.27
N GLN A 237 -17.62 23.93 25.38
CA GLN A 237 -18.22 25.20 25.83
C GLN A 237 -19.33 25.69 24.89
N GLU A 238 -19.10 25.63 23.57
CA GLU A 238 -20.14 25.96 22.57
C GLU A 238 -21.35 25.03 22.72
N ARG A 239 -21.13 23.73 22.85
CA ARG A 239 -22.20 22.76 23.07
C ARG A 239 -22.97 23.04 24.35
N GLU A 240 -22.29 23.35 25.45
CA GLU A 240 -22.94 23.72 26.72
C GLU A 240 -23.78 24.99 26.57
N SER A 241 -23.30 26.00 25.85
CA SER A 241 -24.05 27.23 25.58
C SER A 241 -25.32 26.96 24.76
N GLN A 242 -25.24 26.10 23.73
CA GLN A 242 -26.38 25.69 22.93
C GLN A 242 -27.38 24.88 23.75
N LEU A 243 -26.91 23.93 24.57
CA LEU A 243 -27.77 23.16 25.45
C LEU A 243 -28.50 24.07 26.45
N SER A 244 -27.80 25.04 27.04
CA SER A 244 -28.41 26.03 27.93
C SER A 244 -29.52 26.82 27.22
N TYR A 245 -29.28 27.28 25.99
CA TYR A 245 -30.31 27.94 25.17
C TYR A 245 -31.53 27.06 24.92
N TYR A 246 -31.35 25.79 24.56
CA TYR A 246 -32.48 24.88 24.31
C TYR A 246 -33.25 24.55 25.59
N ILE A 247 -32.57 24.44 26.73
CA ILE A 247 -33.21 24.24 28.03
C ILE A 247 -34.11 25.43 28.36
N THR A 248 -33.60 26.66 28.26
CA THR A 248 -34.38 27.87 28.57
C THR A 248 -35.53 28.06 27.58
N ALA A 249 -35.31 27.85 26.29
CA ALA A 249 -36.38 27.94 25.28
C ALA A 249 -37.49 26.90 25.51
N LYS A 250 -37.13 25.69 25.94
CA LYS A 250 -38.10 24.65 26.31
C LYS A 250 -38.90 25.05 27.55
N GLU A 251 -38.23 25.55 28.59
CA GLU A 251 -38.88 26.03 29.82
C GLU A 251 -39.86 27.17 29.52
N ASP A 252 -39.46 28.15 28.71
CA ASP A 252 -40.31 29.26 28.25
C ASP A 252 -41.53 28.79 27.46
N ALA A 253 -41.35 27.85 26.52
CA ALA A 253 -42.45 27.27 25.75
C ALA A 253 -43.43 26.52 26.65
N GLN A 254 -42.90 25.77 27.64
CA GLN A 254 -43.70 25.04 28.61
C GLN A 254 -44.49 26.02 29.51
N ALA A 255 -43.86 27.11 29.96
CA ALA A 255 -44.52 28.17 30.72
C ALA A 255 -45.67 28.82 29.94
N LYS A 256 -45.44 29.17 28.66
CA LYS A 256 -46.48 29.70 27.76
C LYS A 256 -47.63 28.73 27.56
N LEU A 257 -47.33 27.45 27.39
CA LEU A 257 -48.36 26.42 27.25
C LEU A 257 -49.18 26.24 28.53
N THR A 258 -48.54 26.31 29.71
CA THR A 258 -49.28 26.30 30.98
C THR A 258 -50.15 27.53 31.17
N ALA A 259 -49.69 28.71 30.75
CA ALA A 259 -50.47 29.95 30.80
C ALA A 259 -51.70 29.87 29.88
N LEU A 260 -51.53 29.45 28.62
CA LEU A 260 -52.63 29.22 27.66
C LEU A 260 -53.66 28.20 28.18
N LYS A 261 -53.20 27.14 28.84
CA LYS A 261 -54.11 26.16 29.47
C LYS A 261 -54.87 26.73 30.66
N ALA A 262 -54.29 27.68 31.39
CA ALA A 262 -54.97 28.36 32.50
C ALA A 262 -55.96 29.42 32.01
N GLU A 263 -55.69 30.06 30.86
CA GLU A 263 -56.63 30.97 30.18
C GLU A 263 -57.80 30.23 29.52
N TYR A 264 -57.63 28.95 29.18
CA TYR A 264 -58.70 28.13 28.63
C TYR A 264 -59.77 27.87 29.69
N ASP A 265 -60.95 28.45 29.47
CA ASP A 265 -62.14 28.21 30.28
C ASP A 265 -63.01 27.11 29.63
N PRO A 266 -62.94 25.86 30.14
CA PRO A 266 -63.73 24.75 29.61
C PRO A 266 -65.23 24.94 29.85
N GLU A 267 -65.62 25.62 30.94
CA GLU A 267 -67.02 25.84 31.29
C GLU A 267 -67.64 26.86 30.33
N LEU A 268 -66.92 27.94 30.02
CA LEU A 268 -67.35 28.89 29.01
C LEU A 268 -67.51 28.22 27.64
N THR A 269 -66.54 27.41 27.22
CA THR A 269 -66.58 26.70 25.93
C THR A 269 -67.79 25.76 25.85
N ALA A 270 -68.00 24.93 26.89
CA ALA A 270 -69.17 24.05 26.97
C ALA A 270 -70.48 24.85 26.99
N SER A 271 -70.54 25.98 27.70
CA SER A 271 -71.73 26.84 27.74
C SER A 271 -72.05 27.46 26.38
N LEU A 272 -71.03 27.81 25.59
CA LEU A 272 -71.19 28.34 24.23
C LEU A 272 -71.64 27.24 23.27
N GLU A 273 -71.12 26.02 23.41
CA GLU A 273 -71.59 24.86 22.64
C GLU A 273 -73.05 24.54 22.93
N VAL A 274 -73.46 24.56 24.20
CA VAL A 274 -74.87 24.37 24.58
C VAL A 274 -75.74 25.48 24.00
N LYS A 275 -75.35 26.76 24.13
CA LYS A 275 -76.09 27.87 23.52
C LYS A 275 -76.16 27.78 22.00
N LEU A 276 -75.08 27.33 21.35
CA LEU A 276 -75.06 27.10 19.91
C LEU A 276 -76.04 25.98 19.53
N ALA A 277 -76.06 24.89 20.30
CA ALA A 277 -77.01 23.81 20.09
C ALA A 277 -78.46 24.28 20.29
N GLU A 278 -78.75 25.02 21.37
CA GLU A 278 -80.07 25.62 21.65
C GLU A 278 -80.52 26.54 20.52
N THR A 279 -79.68 27.51 20.13
CA THR A 279 -79.99 28.43 19.03
C THR A 279 -80.16 27.71 17.70
N SER A 280 -79.37 26.66 17.43
CA SER A 280 -79.53 25.85 16.23
C SER A 280 -80.85 25.07 16.23
N ALA A 281 -81.30 24.55 17.38
CA ALA A 281 -82.57 23.87 17.53
C ALA A 281 -83.75 24.84 17.38
N GLU A 282 -83.63 26.06 17.92
CA GLU A 282 -84.62 27.12 17.75
C GLU A 282 -84.74 27.55 16.28
N ILE A 283 -83.62 27.70 15.57
CA ILE A 283 -83.60 27.96 14.12
C ILE A 283 -84.32 26.84 13.36
N GLN A 284 -84.09 25.57 13.70
CA GLN A 284 -84.78 24.44 13.07
C GLN A 284 -86.28 24.48 13.33
N LEU A 285 -86.69 24.77 14.56
CA LEU A 285 -88.11 24.88 14.93
C LEU A 285 -88.78 26.04 14.18
N LEU A 286 -88.12 27.19 14.07
CA LEU A 286 -88.61 28.32 13.27
C LEU A 286 -88.71 27.97 11.79
N GLN A 287 -87.74 27.25 11.23
CA GLN A 287 -87.79 26.79 9.84
C GLN A 287 -88.95 25.82 9.60
N GLU A 288 -89.26 24.95 10.56
CA GLU A 288 -90.38 24.02 10.47
C GLU A 288 -91.72 24.76 10.59
N GLN A 289 -91.84 25.70 11.53
CA GLN A 289 -93.01 26.58 11.65
C GLN A 289 -93.22 27.40 10.37
N MET A 290 -92.15 27.91 9.75
CA MET A 290 -92.23 28.59 8.45
C MET A 290 -92.70 27.66 7.34
N ARG A 291 -92.25 26.40 7.32
CA ARG A 291 -92.73 25.40 6.35
C ARG A 291 -94.20 25.08 6.56
N GLU A 292 -94.63 24.89 7.80
CA GLU A 292 -96.02 24.58 8.15
C GLU A 292 -96.95 25.76 7.83
N ALA A 293 -96.55 26.99 8.18
CA ALA A 293 -97.28 28.20 7.82
C ALA A 293 -97.39 28.35 6.29
N HIS A 294 -96.29 28.18 5.56
CA HIS A 294 -96.31 28.21 4.10
C HIS A 294 -97.16 27.08 3.50
N ALA A 295 -97.13 25.87 4.08
CA ALA A 295 -97.98 24.77 3.63
C ALA A 295 -99.47 25.07 3.85
N SER A 296 -99.82 25.64 5.01
CA SER A 296 -101.18 26.09 5.33
C SER A 296 -101.65 27.21 4.40
N GLU A 297 -100.81 28.22 4.15
CA GLU A 297 -101.09 29.28 3.18
C GLU A 297 -101.31 28.71 1.77
N MET A 298 -100.46 27.80 1.30
CA MET A 298 -100.61 27.17 -0.01
C MET A 298 -101.88 26.31 -0.10
N GLU A 299 -102.29 25.67 1.00
CA GLU A 299 -103.55 24.91 1.06
C GLU A 299 -104.77 25.85 1.03
N SER A 300 -104.72 26.98 1.76
CA SER A 300 -105.75 28.02 1.69
C SER A 300 -105.85 28.62 0.28
N VAL A 301 -104.72 28.88 -0.39
CA VAL A 301 -104.69 29.36 -1.79
C VAL A 301 -105.30 28.32 -2.73
N ARG A 302 -105.04 27.02 -2.54
CA ARG A 302 -105.70 25.95 -3.31
C ARG A 302 -107.20 25.94 -3.10
N GLN A 303 -107.66 26.02 -1.86
CA GLN A 303 -109.09 26.07 -1.52
C GLN A 303 -109.77 27.28 -2.19
N MET A 304 -109.20 28.49 -2.04
CA MET A 304 -109.71 29.68 -2.71
C MET A 304 -109.73 29.52 -4.24
N THR A 305 -108.71 28.90 -4.82
CA THR A 305 -108.65 28.65 -6.27
C THR A 305 -109.77 27.72 -6.74
N ASP A 306 -110.09 26.68 -5.96
CA ASP A 306 -111.17 25.74 -6.29
C ASP A 306 -112.56 26.36 -6.09
N GLU A 307 -112.76 27.18 -5.05
CA GLU A 307 -113.97 27.98 -4.87
C GLU A 307 -114.17 28.96 -6.04
N ILE A 308 -113.13 29.65 -6.50
CA ILE A 308 -113.18 30.54 -7.67
C ILE A 308 -113.56 29.76 -8.94
N LYS A 309 -113.00 28.56 -9.16
CA LYS A 309 -113.39 27.72 -10.31
C LYS A 309 -114.88 27.33 -10.23
N GLN A 310 -115.36 26.97 -9.05
CA GLN A 310 -116.75 26.61 -8.84
C GLN A 310 -117.68 27.81 -9.08
N ALA A 311 -117.38 28.98 -8.52
CA ALA A 311 -118.11 30.21 -8.75
C ALA A 311 -118.12 30.60 -10.24
N THR A 312 -116.98 30.44 -10.92
CA THR A 312 -116.88 30.68 -12.38
C THR A 312 -117.77 29.73 -13.17
N LYS A 313 -117.84 28.45 -12.79
CA LYS A 313 -118.72 27.47 -13.45
C LYS A 313 -120.19 27.84 -13.25
N MET A 314 -120.60 28.18 -12.02
CA MET A 314 -121.96 28.63 -11.71
C MET A 314 -122.35 29.87 -12.53
N LEU A 315 -121.43 30.83 -12.68
CA LEU A 315 -121.68 32.03 -13.50
C LEU A 315 -121.92 31.67 -14.98
N HIS A 316 -121.17 30.72 -15.54
CA HIS A 316 -121.40 30.27 -16.92
C HIS A 316 -122.77 29.58 -17.09
N GLU A 317 -123.20 28.82 -16.09
CA GLU A 317 -124.53 28.18 -16.09
C GLU A 317 -125.64 29.24 -16.06
N VAL A 318 -125.54 30.27 -15.21
CA VAL A 318 -126.49 31.40 -15.16
C VAL A 318 -126.54 32.17 -16.49
N VAL A 319 -125.39 32.41 -17.13
CA VAL A 319 -125.34 33.06 -18.46
C VAL A 319 -126.02 32.20 -19.53
N ALA A 320 -125.87 30.88 -19.48
CA ALA A 320 -126.54 29.99 -20.43
C ALA A 320 -128.08 30.00 -20.24
N GLU A 321 -128.54 29.95 -18.99
CA GLU A 321 -129.95 30.07 -18.65
C GLU A 321 -130.55 31.41 -19.11
N GLU A 322 -129.86 32.53 -18.88
CA GLU A 322 -130.29 33.86 -19.33
C GLU A 322 -130.47 33.92 -20.86
N ASN A 323 -129.51 33.38 -21.62
CA ASN A 323 -129.63 33.31 -23.07
C ASN A 323 -130.83 32.48 -23.53
N SER A 324 -131.07 31.31 -22.91
CA SER A 324 -132.22 30.46 -23.24
C SER A 324 -133.57 31.14 -23.00
N LEU A 325 -133.68 31.91 -21.91
CA LEU A 325 -134.92 32.64 -21.61
C LEU A 325 -135.07 33.87 -22.49
N ARG A 326 -133.98 34.53 -22.85
CA ARG A 326 -134.00 35.62 -23.83
C ARG A 326 -134.50 35.14 -25.19
N GLU A 327 -134.09 33.95 -25.63
CA GLU A 327 -134.61 33.29 -26.83
C GLU A 327 -136.12 32.98 -26.71
N LEU A 328 -136.56 32.45 -25.58
CA LEU A 328 -137.98 32.18 -25.31
C LEU A 328 -138.83 33.47 -25.30
N VAL A 329 -138.32 34.55 -24.72
CA VAL A 329 -139.01 35.86 -24.74
C VAL A 329 -139.10 36.40 -26.17
N ALA A 330 -138.04 36.24 -26.98
CA ALA A 330 -138.06 36.65 -28.37
C ALA A 330 -139.10 35.88 -29.19
N SER A 331 -139.24 34.56 -29.00
CA SER A 331 -140.24 33.75 -29.70
C SER A 331 -141.68 34.10 -29.29
N LEU A 332 -141.94 34.25 -27.98
CA LEU A 332 -143.26 34.64 -27.50
C LEU A 332 -143.68 36.04 -28.00
N ARG A 333 -142.74 36.96 -28.17
CA ARG A 333 -143.01 38.28 -28.77
C ARG A 333 -143.40 38.18 -30.24
N THR A 334 -142.73 37.34 -31.03
CA THR A 334 -143.08 37.17 -32.45
C THR A 334 -144.45 36.52 -32.62
N ASP A 335 -144.78 35.54 -31.79
CA ASP A 335 -146.09 34.88 -31.80
C ASP A 335 -147.20 35.87 -31.41
N LEU A 336 -146.96 36.70 -30.40
CA LEU A 336 -147.90 37.74 -29.99
C LEU A 336 -148.14 38.81 -31.09
N GLU A 337 -147.11 39.20 -31.84
CA GLU A 337 -147.29 40.08 -33.00
C GLU A 337 -148.06 39.41 -34.14
N GLN A 338 -147.91 38.10 -34.33
CA GLN A 338 -148.67 37.34 -35.32
C GLN A 338 -150.16 37.33 -34.98
N VAL A 339 -150.52 36.96 -33.74
CA VAL A 339 -151.93 36.89 -33.33
C VAL A 339 -152.61 38.26 -33.37
N LYS A 340 -151.89 39.36 -33.04
CA LYS A 340 -152.41 40.72 -33.21
C LYS A 340 -152.75 41.06 -34.66
N ARG A 341 -151.92 40.64 -35.61
CA ARG A 341 -152.20 40.83 -37.05
C ARG A 341 -153.43 40.04 -37.48
N ASP A 342 -153.56 38.81 -37.00
CA ASP A 342 -154.72 37.96 -37.28
C ASP A 342 -156.02 38.54 -36.68
N GLN A 343 -155.95 39.21 -35.52
CA GLN A 343 -157.08 39.94 -34.92
C GLN A 343 -157.54 41.15 -35.74
N GLU A 344 -156.60 41.98 -36.21
CA GLU A 344 -156.92 43.14 -37.04
C GLU A 344 -157.65 42.71 -38.32
N GLU A 345 -157.20 41.62 -38.94
CA GLU A 345 -157.84 41.04 -40.14
C GLU A 345 -159.28 40.56 -39.88
N LEU A 346 -159.53 39.90 -38.74
CA LEU A 346 -160.89 39.46 -38.38
C LEU A 346 -161.82 40.62 -38.03
N LYS A 347 -161.31 41.65 -37.37
CA LYS A 347 -162.10 42.84 -37.03
C LYS A 347 -162.53 43.62 -38.26
N GLU A 348 -161.68 43.69 -39.28
CA GLU A 348 -162.05 44.24 -40.59
C GLU A 348 -163.15 43.39 -41.27
N LYS A 349 -163.03 42.06 -41.23
CA LYS A 349 -164.08 41.15 -41.74
C LYS A 349 -165.41 41.34 -41.02
N GLN A 350 -165.39 41.51 -39.70
CA GLN A 350 -166.59 41.77 -38.91
C GLN A 350 -167.24 43.12 -39.28
N GLN A 351 -166.46 44.21 -39.34
CA GLN A 351 -167.01 45.53 -39.69
C GLN A 351 -167.58 45.56 -41.11
N ALA A 352 -166.95 44.87 -42.05
CA ALA A 352 -167.46 44.71 -43.41
C ALA A 352 -168.83 44.00 -43.42
N ALA A 353 -168.98 42.94 -42.64
CA ALA A 353 -170.24 42.20 -42.54
C ALA A 353 -171.35 42.97 -41.79
N GLU A 354 -171.02 43.70 -40.71
CA GLU A 354 -171.97 44.56 -39.98
C GLU A 354 -172.46 45.75 -40.83
N ALA A 355 -171.60 46.37 -41.64
CA ALA A 355 -172.00 47.43 -42.57
C ALA A 355 -172.97 46.91 -43.64
N LEU A 356 -172.74 45.69 -44.14
CA LEU A 356 -173.60 45.02 -45.11
C LEU A 356 -174.99 44.73 -44.51
N ALA A 357 -175.03 44.23 -43.27
CA ALA A 357 -176.27 44.00 -42.53
C ALA A 357 -177.02 45.31 -42.23
N ALA A 358 -176.33 46.38 -41.82
CA ALA A 358 -176.96 47.67 -41.54
C ALA A 358 -177.59 48.29 -42.80
N SER A 359 -176.96 48.14 -43.97
CA SER A 359 -177.53 48.62 -45.23
C SER A 359 -178.84 47.90 -45.59
N LEU A 360 -178.87 46.57 -45.50
CA LEU A 360 -180.06 45.75 -45.77
C LEU A 360 -181.19 46.01 -44.74
N THR A 361 -180.84 46.37 -43.51
CA THR A 361 -181.82 46.70 -42.46
C THR A 361 -182.46 48.08 -42.69
N SER A 362 -181.69 49.05 -43.20
CA SER A 362 -182.23 50.37 -43.56
C SER A 362 -183.23 50.29 -44.73
N GLU A 363 -182.98 49.39 -45.69
CA GLU A 363 -183.92 49.13 -46.80
C GLU A 363 -185.24 48.48 -46.33
N LEU A 364 -185.20 47.59 -45.32
CA LEU A 364 -186.42 47.02 -44.70
C LEU A 364 -187.29 48.07 -44.01
N GLN A 365 -186.69 49.10 -43.41
CA GLN A 365 -187.42 50.10 -42.65
C GLN A 365 -188.15 51.10 -43.57
N THR A 366 -187.57 51.44 -44.72
CA THR A 366 -188.18 52.32 -45.72
C THR A 366 -189.42 51.70 -46.38
N ILE A 367 -189.42 50.40 -46.68
CA ILE A 367 -190.60 49.71 -47.25
C ILE A 367 -191.74 49.66 -46.22
N LYS A 368 -191.40 49.58 -44.92
CA LYS A 368 -192.37 49.52 -43.83
C LYS A 368 -193.05 50.86 -43.54
N GLU A 369 -192.45 51.98 -43.92
CA GLU A 369 -192.97 53.33 -43.64
C GLU A 369 -193.80 53.93 -44.79
N GLU A 370 -193.82 53.32 -45.99
CA GLU A 370 -194.58 53.82 -47.16
C GLU A 370 -195.94 53.12 -47.43
N ALA A 371 -196.38 52.14 -46.62
CA ALA A 371 -197.68 51.49 -46.78
C ALA A 371 -198.76 52.04 -45.81
N GLY A 372 -199.66 52.90 -46.33
CA GLY A 372 -200.89 53.34 -45.65
C GLY A 372 -201.97 52.24 -45.56
N PRO A 373 -203.02 52.40 -44.73
CA PRO A 373 -203.83 51.28 -44.26
C PRO A 373 -204.97 50.94 -45.23
N ASP A 374 -204.81 49.88 -46.02
CA ASP A 374 -205.93 49.09 -46.57
C ASP A 374 -205.43 47.66 -46.89
N PRO A 375 -206.08 46.57 -46.42
CA PRO A 375 -205.50 45.24 -46.49
C PRO A 375 -205.87 44.53 -47.80
N GLY A 376 -204.87 44.24 -48.63
CA GLY A 376 -204.99 43.19 -49.63
C GLY A 376 -204.12 43.31 -50.87
N SER A 377 -202.87 42.83 -50.81
CA SER A 377 -202.22 42.16 -51.96
C SER A 377 -201.06 41.27 -51.51
N VAL A 378 -200.73 40.24 -52.30
CA VAL A 378 -199.96 39.04 -51.89
C VAL A 378 -198.48 39.08 -52.33
N GLU A 379 -198.03 40.14 -53.01
CA GLU A 379 -196.65 40.25 -53.52
C GLU A 379 -195.64 40.88 -52.53
N GLU A 380 -196.10 41.42 -51.40
CA GLU A 380 -195.27 42.07 -50.37
C GLU A 380 -194.61 41.06 -49.39
N VAL A 381 -195.12 39.83 -49.35
CA VAL A 381 -194.72 38.82 -48.35
C VAL A 381 -193.49 38.01 -48.76
N ASP A 382 -193.24 37.83 -50.07
CA ASP A 382 -192.15 36.94 -50.55
C ASP A 382 -190.76 37.63 -50.51
N LEU A 383 -190.69 38.90 -50.92
CA LEU A 383 -189.46 39.71 -50.86
C LEU A 383 -189.01 40.01 -49.42
N THR A 384 -189.98 40.21 -48.50
CA THR A 384 -189.66 40.45 -47.08
C THR A 384 -189.13 39.21 -46.39
N GLN A 385 -189.52 38.01 -46.82
CA GLN A 385 -189.07 36.76 -46.22
C GLN A 385 -187.67 36.36 -46.69
N GLU A 386 -187.32 36.57 -47.97
CA GLU A 386 -185.99 36.27 -48.50
C GLU A 386 -184.89 37.20 -47.93
N MET A 387 -185.18 38.50 -47.82
CA MET A 387 -184.27 39.46 -47.17
C MET A 387 -184.06 39.15 -45.68
N SER A 388 -185.09 38.66 -45.00
CA SER A 388 -184.99 38.26 -43.59
C SER A 388 -184.07 37.05 -43.40
N LEU A 389 -184.12 36.05 -44.29
CA LEU A 389 -183.22 34.89 -44.24
C LEU A 389 -181.76 35.28 -44.48
N LYS A 390 -181.49 36.18 -45.43
CA LYS A 390 -180.12 36.66 -45.70
C LYS A 390 -179.56 37.49 -44.56
N ILE A 391 -180.40 38.28 -43.88
CA ILE A 391 -180.03 38.98 -42.64
C ILE A 391 -179.74 37.97 -41.53
N GLN A 392 -180.51 36.88 -41.43
CA GLN A 392 -180.30 35.86 -40.41
C GLN A 392 -179.02 35.04 -40.65
N GLU A 393 -178.69 34.75 -41.90
CA GLU A 393 -177.46 34.05 -42.29
C GLU A 393 -176.21 34.92 -42.05
N LEU A 394 -176.26 36.20 -42.45
CA LEU A 394 -175.21 37.18 -42.13
C LEU A 394 -175.10 37.43 -40.62
N ALA A 395 -176.20 37.35 -39.87
CA ALA A 395 -176.18 37.44 -38.41
C ALA A 395 -175.46 36.26 -37.77
N LEU A 396 -175.62 35.04 -38.31
CA LEU A 396 -174.89 33.87 -37.84
C LEU A 396 -173.40 33.95 -38.18
N GLU A 397 -173.05 34.41 -39.39
CA GLU A 397 -171.65 34.56 -39.81
C GLU A 397 -170.93 35.70 -39.08
N THR A 398 -171.63 36.81 -38.78
CA THR A 398 -171.10 37.84 -37.88
C THR A 398 -170.99 37.36 -36.44
N GLU A 399 -171.92 36.52 -35.96
CA GLU A 399 -171.83 35.93 -34.62
C GLU A 399 -170.69 34.89 -34.53
N SER A 400 -170.43 34.11 -35.58
CA SER A 400 -169.28 33.19 -35.61
C SER A 400 -167.96 33.95 -35.70
N ALA A 401 -167.86 34.98 -36.54
CA ALA A 401 -166.67 35.85 -36.59
C ALA A 401 -166.41 36.56 -35.25
N LYS A 402 -167.46 36.97 -34.52
CA LYS A 402 -167.34 37.51 -33.16
C LYS A 402 -166.84 36.48 -32.15
N ARG A 403 -167.27 35.22 -32.26
CA ARG A 403 -166.74 34.14 -31.41
C ARG A 403 -165.26 33.88 -31.70
N GLU A 404 -164.87 33.84 -32.97
CA GLU A 404 -163.47 33.67 -33.39
C GLU A 404 -162.59 34.87 -32.96
N GLU A 405 -163.08 36.10 -33.11
CA GLU A 405 -162.40 37.31 -32.61
C GLU A 405 -162.22 37.24 -31.09
N GLU A 406 -163.27 36.87 -30.35
CA GLU A 406 -163.21 36.77 -28.88
C GLU A 406 -162.28 35.62 -28.42
N GLU A 407 -162.26 34.48 -29.13
CA GLU A 407 -161.31 33.39 -28.86
C GLU A 407 -159.87 33.83 -29.11
N LEU A 408 -159.58 34.54 -30.21
CA LEU A 408 -158.26 35.13 -30.44
C LEU A 408 -157.95 36.24 -29.44
N ARG A 409 -158.95 36.98 -28.95
CA ARG A 409 -158.79 37.97 -27.87
C ARG A 409 -158.34 37.31 -26.58
N VAL A 410 -158.97 36.20 -26.21
CA VAL A 410 -158.57 35.40 -25.05
C VAL A 410 -157.17 34.83 -25.24
N GLN A 411 -156.86 34.23 -26.40
CA GLN A 411 -155.52 33.71 -26.69
C GLN A 411 -154.45 34.80 -26.70
N THR A 412 -154.77 36.00 -27.20
CA THR A 412 -153.84 37.14 -27.17
C THR A 412 -153.59 37.62 -25.76
N GLU A 413 -154.63 37.72 -24.92
CA GLU A 413 -154.47 38.06 -23.50
C GLU A 413 -153.68 36.98 -22.76
N GLU A 414 -153.85 35.70 -23.10
CA GLU A 414 -153.11 34.58 -22.52
C GLU A 414 -151.64 34.59 -22.94
N LEU A 415 -151.34 34.70 -24.24
CA LEU A 415 -149.98 34.87 -24.76
C LEU A 415 -149.33 36.15 -24.24
N LYS A 416 -150.10 37.22 -24.05
CA LYS A 416 -149.61 38.46 -23.45
C LYS A 416 -149.24 38.25 -21.98
N ARG A 417 -150.09 37.57 -21.19
CA ARG A 417 -149.75 37.22 -19.81
C ARG A 417 -148.55 36.28 -19.75
N GLU A 418 -148.42 35.35 -20.68
CA GLU A 418 -147.29 34.42 -20.73
C GLU A 418 -145.99 35.13 -21.14
N ALA A 419 -146.03 36.00 -22.14
CA ALA A 419 -144.92 36.86 -22.53
C ALA A 419 -144.52 37.84 -21.41
N GLU A 420 -145.49 38.42 -20.70
CA GLU A 420 -145.23 39.28 -19.53
C GLU A 420 -144.60 38.49 -18.37
N LYS A 421 -145.06 37.26 -18.11
CA LYS A 421 -144.44 36.36 -17.11
C LYS A 421 -143.01 35.97 -17.52
N ALA A 422 -142.81 35.59 -18.77
CA ALA A 422 -141.49 35.24 -19.30
C ALA A 422 -140.54 36.45 -19.28
N GLN A 423 -141.04 37.64 -19.61
CA GLN A 423 -140.28 38.88 -19.52
C GLN A 423 -139.93 39.24 -18.07
N ALA A 424 -140.87 39.09 -17.12
CA ALA A 424 -140.58 39.31 -15.71
C ALA A 424 -139.51 38.34 -15.18
N MET A 425 -139.56 37.06 -15.57
CA MET A 425 -138.53 36.09 -15.23
C MET A 425 -137.18 36.42 -15.88
N ALA A 426 -137.18 36.85 -17.14
CA ALA A 426 -135.97 37.29 -17.83
C ALA A 426 -135.38 38.57 -17.19
N GLU A 427 -136.19 39.52 -16.75
CA GLU A 427 -135.75 40.73 -16.03
C GLU A 427 -135.23 40.41 -14.62
N GLU A 428 -135.82 39.43 -13.92
CA GLU A 428 -135.31 38.97 -12.63
C GLU A 428 -133.95 38.27 -12.78
N LEU A 429 -133.81 37.40 -13.77
CA LEU A 429 -132.54 36.72 -14.06
C LEU A 429 -131.49 37.68 -14.64
N GLY A 430 -131.90 38.66 -15.44
CA GLY A 430 -131.05 39.76 -15.88
C GLY A 430 -130.51 40.58 -14.71
N ARG A 431 -131.35 40.91 -13.72
CA ARG A 431 -130.90 41.57 -12.49
C ARG A 431 -129.93 40.71 -11.68
N LYS A 432 -130.22 39.42 -11.52
CA LYS A 432 -129.31 38.47 -10.84
C LYS A 432 -127.97 38.34 -11.57
N LEU A 433 -127.98 38.32 -12.91
CA LEU A 433 -126.77 38.30 -13.73
C LEU A 433 -125.97 39.61 -13.56
N GLU A 434 -126.63 40.76 -13.55
CA GLU A 434 -125.99 42.07 -13.37
C GLU A 434 -125.37 42.20 -11.97
N ASP A 435 -126.04 41.69 -10.93
CA ASP A 435 -125.47 41.58 -9.59
C ASP A 435 -124.25 40.64 -9.57
N ALA A 436 -124.33 39.47 -10.21
CA ALA A 436 -123.22 38.53 -10.29
C ALA A 436 -122.03 39.06 -11.12
N LEU A 437 -122.29 39.85 -12.17
CA LEU A 437 -121.25 40.54 -12.95
C LEU A 437 -120.58 41.62 -12.12
N ARG A 438 -121.34 42.40 -11.34
CA ARG A 438 -120.78 43.41 -10.42
C ARG A 438 -119.88 42.77 -9.38
N GLU A 439 -120.33 41.67 -8.77
CA GLU A 439 -119.53 40.90 -7.81
C GLU A 439 -118.25 40.32 -8.47
N ALA A 440 -118.35 39.81 -9.71
CA ALA A 440 -117.20 39.33 -10.46
C ALA A 440 -116.21 40.46 -10.81
N GLU A 441 -116.69 41.67 -11.12
CA GLU A 441 -115.85 42.85 -11.36
C GLU A 441 -115.16 43.35 -10.08
N GLU A 442 -115.88 43.36 -8.96
CA GLU A 442 -115.33 43.67 -7.63
C GLU A 442 -114.24 42.67 -7.24
N SER A 443 -114.48 41.37 -7.48
CA SER A 443 -113.48 40.31 -7.27
C SER A 443 -112.24 40.48 -8.16
N LYS A 444 -112.41 40.80 -9.45
CA LYS A 444 -111.29 41.12 -10.35
C LYS A 444 -110.54 42.39 -9.95
N ALA A 445 -111.22 43.40 -9.42
CA ALA A 445 -110.58 44.62 -8.92
C ALA A 445 -109.76 44.32 -7.66
N ALA A 446 -110.29 43.49 -6.75
CA ALA A 446 -109.56 43.01 -5.59
C ALA A 446 -108.33 42.16 -5.99
N GLU A 447 -108.45 41.27 -6.97
CA GLU A 447 -107.34 40.50 -7.53
C GLU A 447 -106.23 41.42 -8.07
N ARG A 448 -106.58 42.42 -8.89
CA ARG A 448 -105.59 43.38 -9.41
C ARG A 448 -104.90 44.16 -8.31
N LYS A 449 -105.62 44.53 -7.25
CA LYS A 449 -105.06 45.20 -6.08
C LYS A 449 -104.07 44.30 -5.33
N ALA A 450 -104.44 43.04 -5.11
CA ALA A 450 -103.55 42.05 -4.49
C ALA A 450 -102.27 41.82 -5.34
N ILE A 451 -102.39 41.74 -6.67
CA ILE A 451 -101.23 41.63 -7.57
C ILE A 451 -100.31 42.86 -7.47
N GLN A 452 -100.88 44.07 -7.39
CA GLN A 452 -100.08 45.28 -7.19
C GLN A 452 -99.37 45.29 -5.83
N GLU A 453 -100.05 44.88 -4.75
CA GLU A 453 -99.46 44.77 -3.41
C GLU A 453 -98.34 43.70 -3.35
N MET A 454 -98.51 42.55 -3.99
CA MET A 454 -97.44 41.56 -4.13
C MET A 454 -96.23 42.13 -4.89
N LYS A 455 -96.48 42.91 -5.93
CA LYS A 455 -95.41 43.54 -6.72
C LYS A 455 -94.65 44.59 -5.91
N THR A 456 -95.34 45.42 -5.13
CA THR A 456 -94.68 46.41 -4.25
C THR A 456 -93.90 45.74 -3.12
N LEU A 457 -94.39 44.64 -2.54
CA LEU A 457 -93.65 43.85 -1.55
C LEU A 457 -92.40 43.19 -2.15
N SER A 458 -92.48 42.66 -3.38
CA SER A 458 -91.34 42.11 -4.11
C SER A 458 -90.28 43.18 -4.39
N ASP A 459 -90.70 44.37 -4.84
CA ASP A 459 -89.80 45.48 -5.12
C ASP A 459 -89.17 46.06 -3.83
N MET A 460 -89.90 46.05 -2.70
CA MET A 460 -89.34 46.40 -1.39
C MET A 460 -88.34 45.35 -0.88
N ARG A 461 -88.61 44.05 -1.07
CA ARG A 461 -87.69 42.98 -0.67
C ARG A 461 -86.39 42.98 -1.48
N GLY A 462 -86.44 43.31 -2.76
CA GLY A 462 -85.25 43.52 -3.60
C GLY A 462 -84.41 44.74 -3.22
N ARG A 463 -85.01 45.75 -2.57
CA ARG A 463 -84.30 46.94 -2.06
C ARG A 463 -83.72 46.76 -0.65
N VAL A 464 -84.28 45.89 0.17
CA VAL A 464 -83.80 45.64 1.54
C VAL A 464 -82.60 44.67 1.57
N SER A 465 -82.38 43.87 0.52
CA SER A 465 -81.16 43.05 0.39
C SER A 465 -79.88 43.85 0.10
N ASP A 466 -79.99 45.12 -0.30
CA ASP A 466 -78.85 45.99 -0.64
C ASP A 466 -78.49 47.00 0.47
N ALA A 467 -79.20 46.99 1.61
CA ALA A 467 -79.08 48.04 2.62
C ALA A 467 -78.36 47.65 3.91
N ASP A 468 -78.05 46.36 4.15
CA ASP A 468 -77.42 45.96 5.41
C ASP A 468 -76.52 44.73 5.27
N SER A 469 -75.24 44.95 4.92
CA SER A 469 -74.12 44.05 5.22
C SER A 469 -72.78 44.71 4.93
N ASN A 470 -72.34 45.52 5.89
CA ASN A 470 -70.94 45.83 6.10
C ASN A 470 -70.25 44.58 6.70
N SER A 471 -69.67 43.71 5.87
CA SER A 471 -68.39 43.02 6.16
C SER A 471 -68.02 42.00 5.08
N ASN A 472 -66.90 42.30 4.44
CA ASN A 472 -65.79 41.39 4.12
C ASN A 472 -66.06 40.08 3.35
N ALA A 473 -65.51 40.05 2.12
CA ALA A 473 -65.12 38.89 1.30
C ALA A 473 -66.28 37.96 0.85
N ASN A 474 -66.44 37.58 -0.42
CA ASN A 474 -65.46 37.35 -1.45
C ASN A 474 -66.20 37.31 -2.80
N ALA A 475 -65.81 38.19 -3.71
CA ALA A 475 -66.35 38.23 -5.05
C ALA A 475 -65.65 37.18 -5.92
N ASN A 476 -66.47 36.25 -6.40
CA ASN A 476 -66.54 35.82 -7.80
C ASN A 476 -65.32 35.13 -8.44
N ALA A 477 -65.60 33.94 -8.98
CA ALA A 477 -64.68 33.10 -9.72
C ALA A 477 -64.15 33.81 -10.99
N ASN A 478 -62.93 34.35 -10.91
CA ASN A 478 -61.92 34.54 -11.97
C ASN A 478 -60.87 35.58 -11.51
N SER A 479 -60.25 35.34 -10.36
CA SER A 479 -59.34 36.28 -9.70
C SER A 479 -57.97 36.31 -10.38
N LYS A 480 -57.83 37.22 -11.35
CA LYS A 480 -56.52 37.76 -11.75
C LYS A 480 -55.94 38.46 -10.51
N ILE A 481 -54.95 37.84 -9.85
CA ILE A 481 -54.30 38.41 -8.66
C ILE A 481 -53.55 39.67 -9.09
N VAL A 482 -54.09 40.83 -8.76
CA VAL A 482 -53.43 42.13 -8.99
C VAL A 482 -52.53 42.39 -7.79
N LEU A 483 -51.25 42.03 -7.93
CA LEU A 483 -50.20 42.38 -6.98
C LEU A 483 -49.87 43.87 -7.12
N SER A 484 -49.73 44.57 -6.01
CA SER A 484 -49.19 45.93 -6.05
C SER A 484 -47.73 45.90 -6.52
N VAL A 485 -47.27 46.98 -7.14
CA VAL A 485 -45.87 47.11 -7.62
C VAL A 485 -44.86 46.86 -6.49
N LYS A 486 -45.21 47.24 -5.25
CA LYS A 486 -44.40 46.99 -4.05
C LYS A 486 -44.33 45.50 -3.69
N GLU A 487 -45.46 44.79 -3.74
CA GLU A 487 -45.51 43.34 -3.45
C GLU A 487 -44.76 42.54 -4.52
N PHE A 488 -44.92 42.91 -5.80
CA PHE A 488 -44.17 42.29 -6.90
C PHE A 488 -42.66 42.53 -6.75
N ALA A 489 -42.23 43.74 -6.42
CA ALA A 489 -40.83 44.05 -6.16
C ALA A 489 -40.26 43.28 -4.96
N ALA A 490 -41.04 43.12 -3.88
CA ALA A 490 -40.65 42.34 -2.71
C ALA A 490 -40.53 40.84 -3.02
N LEU A 491 -41.48 40.28 -3.77
CA LEU A 491 -41.42 38.89 -4.24
C LEU A 491 -40.24 38.65 -5.19
N SER A 492 -40.03 39.56 -6.15
CA SER A 492 -38.89 39.48 -7.06
C SER A 492 -37.55 39.62 -6.34
N GLY A 493 -37.47 40.45 -5.28
CA GLY A 493 -36.30 40.54 -4.41
C GLY A 493 -36.01 39.23 -3.68
N LYS A 494 -37.02 38.62 -3.07
CA LYS A 494 -36.88 37.31 -2.40
C LYS A 494 -36.47 36.18 -3.36
N ILE A 495 -36.98 36.21 -4.60
CA ILE A 495 -36.57 35.26 -5.64
C ILE A 495 -35.07 35.41 -5.93
N LYS A 496 -34.59 36.64 -6.14
CA LYS A 496 -33.16 36.90 -6.34
C LYS A 496 -32.29 36.50 -5.15
N GLU A 497 -32.73 36.82 -3.92
CA GLU A 497 -32.02 36.39 -2.71
C GLU A 497 -31.93 34.86 -2.62
N SER A 498 -32.97 34.15 -3.05
CA SER A 498 -33.00 32.69 -3.10
C SER A 498 -32.10 32.14 -4.21
N GLU A 499 -32.11 32.74 -5.40
CA GLU A 499 -31.21 32.41 -6.51
C GLU A 499 -29.74 32.62 -6.10
N ASP A 500 -29.41 33.77 -5.50
CA ASP A 500 -28.08 34.10 -4.98
C ASP A 500 -27.63 33.13 -3.87
N LEU A 501 -28.56 32.61 -3.07
CA LEU A 501 -28.27 31.61 -2.05
C LEU A 501 -27.93 30.27 -2.71
N ILE A 502 -28.74 29.85 -3.68
CA ILE A 502 -28.53 28.62 -4.45
C ILE A 502 -27.17 28.69 -5.16
N GLU A 503 -26.88 29.78 -5.88
CA GLU A 503 -25.62 29.95 -6.60
C GLU A 503 -24.40 29.90 -5.65
N ARG A 504 -24.48 30.52 -4.46
CA ARG A 504 -23.42 30.38 -3.45
C ARG A 504 -23.27 28.94 -2.95
N THR A 505 -24.38 28.24 -2.72
CA THR A 505 -24.32 26.83 -2.29
C THR A 505 -23.76 25.92 -3.38
N GLU A 506 -24.10 26.16 -4.65
CA GLU A 506 -23.57 25.43 -5.80
C GLU A 506 -22.08 25.69 -5.98
N ALA A 507 -21.64 26.95 -5.87
CA ALA A 507 -20.23 27.30 -5.93
C ALA A 507 -19.42 26.64 -4.81
N ALA A 508 -19.94 26.62 -3.58
CA ALA A 508 -19.31 25.94 -2.45
C ALA A 508 -19.23 24.41 -2.66
N ALA A 509 -20.29 23.79 -3.17
CA ALA A 509 -20.31 22.36 -3.50
C ALA A 509 -19.31 22.04 -4.62
N HIS A 510 -19.25 22.85 -5.67
CA HIS A 510 -18.27 22.72 -6.75
C HIS A 510 -16.83 22.80 -6.23
N ALA A 511 -16.53 23.77 -5.36
CA ALA A 511 -15.20 23.91 -4.75
C ALA A 511 -14.82 22.68 -3.91
N GLN A 512 -15.76 22.10 -3.16
CA GLN A 512 -15.50 20.85 -2.42
C GLN A 512 -15.23 19.67 -3.36
N VAL A 513 -16.00 19.53 -4.44
CA VAL A 513 -15.78 18.48 -5.44
C VAL A 513 -14.42 18.62 -6.12
N GLU A 514 -14.01 19.84 -6.46
CA GLU A 514 -12.67 20.09 -7.01
C GLU A 514 -11.54 19.76 -6.02
N ALA A 515 -11.70 20.10 -4.74
CA ALA A 515 -10.74 19.75 -3.70
C ALA A 515 -10.63 18.22 -3.52
N ILE A 516 -11.76 17.50 -3.52
CA ILE A 516 -11.77 16.03 -3.48
C ILE A 516 -11.07 15.44 -4.71
N ASN A 517 -11.34 15.98 -5.90
CA ASN A 517 -10.71 15.54 -7.13
C ASN A 517 -9.20 15.81 -7.14
N ALA A 518 -8.75 16.95 -6.59
CA ALA A 518 -7.33 17.24 -6.42
C ALA A 518 -6.66 16.23 -5.48
N ARG A 519 -7.28 15.95 -4.33
CA ARG A 519 -6.80 14.93 -3.38
C ARG A 519 -6.74 13.55 -4.03
N LYS A 520 -7.77 13.16 -4.79
CA LYS A 520 -7.80 11.89 -5.54
C LYS A 520 -6.61 11.78 -6.49
N ARG A 521 -6.35 12.80 -7.31
CA ARG A 521 -5.20 12.81 -8.25
C ARG A 521 -3.86 12.67 -7.53
N GLU A 522 -3.71 13.25 -6.34
CA GLU A 522 -2.49 13.10 -5.54
C GLU A 522 -2.31 11.67 -5.01
N VAL A 523 -3.41 11.05 -4.54
CA VAL A 523 -3.41 9.64 -4.12
C VAL A 523 -3.08 8.73 -5.30
N ASP A 524 -3.69 8.95 -6.46
CA ASP A 524 -3.43 8.15 -7.67
C ASP A 524 -1.94 8.21 -8.06
N LYS A 525 -1.31 9.40 -8.01
CA LYS A 525 0.14 9.56 -8.24
C LYS A 525 0.99 8.80 -7.23
N LYS A 526 0.62 8.83 -5.94
CA LYS A 526 1.34 8.08 -4.88
C LYS A 526 1.23 6.57 -5.10
N VAL A 527 0.05 6.09 -5.50
CA VAL A 527 -0.16 4.66 -5.81
C VAL A 527 0.66 4.26 -7.04
N GLU A 528 0.68 5.06 -8.09
CA GLU A 528 1.49 4.79 -9.28
C GLU A 528 3.00 4.74 -8.96
N ALA A 529 3.49 5.66 -8.12
CA ALA A 529 4.89 5.65 -7.67
C ALA A 529 5.22 4.39 -6.85
N ASN A 530 4.32 3.97 -5.96
CA ASN A 530 4.50 2.74 -5.18
C ASN A 530 4.51 1.49 -6.06
N LEU A 531 3.66 1.43 -7.09
CA LEU A 531 3.66 0.31 -8.04
C LEU A 531 4.98 0.23 -8.80
N LYS A 532 5.52 1.36 -9.28
CA LYS A 532 6.84 1.41 -9.94
C LYS A 532 7.96 0.94 -9.00
N ALA A 533 7.96 1.40 -7.74
CA ALA A 533 8.95 0.95 -6.76
C ALA A 533 8.87 -0.57 -6.48
N ILE A 534 7.65 -1.13 -6.43
CA ILE A 534 7.46 -2.58 -6.28
C ILE A 534 8.01 -3.34 -7.50
N GLU A 535 7.80 -2.83 -8.71
CA GLU A 535 8.36 -3.43 -9.94
C GLU A 535 9.90 -3.39 -9.94
N GLU A 536 10.51 -2.28 -9.52
CA GLU A 536 11.97 -2.15 -9.38
C GLU A 536 12.54 -3.13 -8.35
N ILE A 537 11.88 -3.26 -7.18
CA ILE A 537 12.29 -4.21 -6.15
C ILE A 537 12.18 -5.65 -6.67
N LYS A 538 11.10 -5.99 -7.39
CA LYS A 538 10.95 -7.31 -8.01
C LYS A 538 12.07 -7.60 -9.01
N ALA A 539 12.37 -6.65 -9.90
CA ALA A 539 13.45 -6.79 -10.87
C ALA A 539 14.82 -6.96 -10.17
N ALA A 540 15.09 -6.19 -9.12
CA ALA A 540 16.31 -6.33 -8.33
C ALA A 540 16.39 -7.70 -7.62
N THR A 541 15.27 -8.18 -7.09
CA THR A 541 15.17 -9.49 -6.44
C THR A 541 15.41 -10.62 -7.42
N ASP A 542 14.82 -10.56 -8.62
CA ASP A 542 15.02 -11.56 -9.67
C ASP A 542 16.48 -11.60 -10.16
N MET A 543 17.13 -10.43 -10.28
CA MET A 543 18.56 -10.37 -10.61
C MET A 543 19.44 -10.95 -9.49
N ALA A 544 19.14 -10.64 -8.22
CA ALA A 544 19.85 -11.20 -7.08
C ALA A 544 19.69 -12.72 -7.00
N LEU A 545 18.49 -13.24 -7.27
CA LEU A 545 18.21 -14.67 -7.33
C LEU A 545 19.04 -15.36 -8.43
N ARG A 546 19.04 -14.82 -9.66
CA ARG A 546 19.88 -15.37 -10.75
C ARG A 546 21.36 -15.33 -10.42
N ASN A 547 21.84 -14.27 -9.78
CA ASN A 547 23.24 -14.19 -9.36
C ASN A 547 23.58 -15.22 -8.29
N ALA A 548 22.67 -15.48 -7.34
CA ALA A 548 22.84 -16.54 -6.35
C ALA A 548 22.85 -17.93 -7.00
N GLU A 549 21.90 -18.21 -7.91
CA GLU A 549 21.86 -19.47 -8.67
C GLU A 549 23.14 -19.70 -9.49
N MET A 550 23.67 -18.66 -10.13
CA MET A 550 24.95 -18.73 -10.85
C MET A 550 26.13 -18.98 -9.90
N ALA A 551 26.14 -18.35 -8.72
CA ALA A 551 27.19 -18.55 -7.73
C ALA A 551 27.16 -19.97 -7.14
N ASP A 552 25.98 -20.51 -6.85
CA ASP A 552 25.80 -21.89 -6.40
C ASP A 552 26.23 -22.89 -7.49
N SER A 553 25.86 -22.65 -8.75
CA SER A 553 26.31 -23.47 -9.89
C SER A 553 27.84 -23.44 -10.06
N ALA A 554 28.46 -22.27 -9.91
CA ALA A 554 29.92 -22.13 -9.96
C ALA A 554 30.61 -22.82 -8.78
N LYS A 555 30.02 -22.74 -7.58
CA LYS A 555 30.48 -23.43 -6.38
C LYS A 555 30.44 -24.95 -6.60
N GLU A 556 29.32 -25.49 -7.09
CA GLU A 556 29.19 -26.92 -7.41
C GLU A 556 30.27 -27.37 -8.41
N ALA A 557 30.53 -26.58 -9.46
CA ALA A 557 31.58 -26.90 -10.43
C ALA A 557 32.99 -26.97 -9.78
N VAL A 558 33.32 -26.03 -8.89
CA VAL A 558 34.59 -26.02 -8.16
C VAL A 558 34.67 -27.19 -7.17
N GLU A 559 33.58 -27.50 -6.47
CA GLU A 559 33.53 -28.65 -5.56
C GLU A 559 33.70 -29.98 -6.31
N ASP A 560 33.14 -30.10 -7.52
CA ASP A 560 33.32 -31.26 -8.38
C ASP A 560 34.76 -31.39 -8.91
N GLU A 561 35.41 -30.29 -9.31
CA GLU A 561 36.83 -30.30 -9.67
C GLU A 561 37.72 -30.69 -8.47
N LEU A 562 37.42 -30.14 -7.29
CA LEU A 562 38.15 -30.47 -6.07
C LEU A 562 37.97 -31.95 -5.68
N ARG A 563 36.78 -32.50 -5.90
CA ARG A 563 36.50 -33.93 -5.69
C ARG A 563 37.33 -34.80 -6.63
N ARG A 564 37.36 -34.47 -7.93
CA ARG A 564 38.22 -35.17 -8.92
C ARG A 564 39.70 -35.08 -8.55
N TRP A 565 40.17 -33.89 -8.15
CA TRP A 565 41.56 -33.71 -7.71
C TRP A 565 41.93 -34.56 -6.49
N ARG A 566 41.01 -34.70 -5.52
CA ARG A 566 41.23 -35.60 -4.36
C ARG A 566 41.24 -37.08 -4.77
N GLU A 567 40.37 -37.47 -5.71
CA GLU A 567 40.36 -38.84 -6.26
C GLU A 567 41.66 -39.16 -7.02
N GLU A 568 42.18 -38.21 -7.79
CA GLU A 568 43.48 -38.31 -8.47
C GLU A 568 44.66 -38.40 -7.48
N GLN A 569 44.68 -37.55 -6.44
CA GLN A 569 45.71 -37.60 -5.38
C GLN A 569 45.70 -38.94 -4.63
N ASN A 570 44.53 -39.48 -4.31
CA ASN A 570 44.42 -40.79 -3.68
C ASN A 570 44.86 -41.92 -4.63
N SER A 571 44.55 -41.82 -5.93
CA SER A 571 45.04 -42.77 -6.94
C SER A 571 46.57 -42.74 -7.04
N ASP A 572 47.19 -41.56 -7.06
CA ASP A 572 48.65 -41.41 -7.12
C ASP A 572 49.35 -41.93 -5.85
N MET A 573 48.71 -41.81 -4.68
CA MET A 573 49.19 -42.40 -3.42
C MET A 573 49.13 -43.94 -3.43
N ASP A 574 48.08 -44.54 -4.01
CA ASP A 574 47.99 -46.00 -4.17
C ASP A 574 49.04 -46.56 -5.17
N TYR A 575 49.47 -45.76 -6.15
CA TYR A 575 50.61 -46.11 -7.02
C TYR A 575 51.97 -45.92 -6.33
N ALA A 576 52.11 -44.97 -5.41
CA ALA A 576 53.32 -44.76 -4.63
C ALA A 576 53.53 -45.83 -3.53
N GLU A 577 52.46 -46.29 -2.87
CA GLU A 577 52.55 -47.39 -1.89
C GLU A 577 52.89 -48.74 -2.52
N ASN A 578 52.50 -48.99 -3.77
CA ASN A 578 52.94 -50.19 -4.52
C ASN A 578 54.41 -50.12 -5.01
N SER A 579 55.08 -48.98 -4.90
CA SER A 579 56.50 -48.80 -5.28
C SER A 579 57.47 -48.78 -4.08
N ALA A 580 56.98 -48.79 -2.84
CA ALA A 580 57.82 -48.89 -1.64
C ALA A 580 58.06 -50.37 -1.28
N ARG A 581 59.09 -50.97 -1.88
CA ARG A 581 59.58 -52.31 -1.52
C ARG A 581 59.87 -52.40 -0.01
N SER A 582 59.22 -53.36 0.63
CA SER A 582 59.57 -53.91 1.94
C SER A 582 61.06 -54.32 2.00
N ILE A 583 61.87 -53.59 2.77
CA ILE A 583 63.17 -54.08 3.23
C ILE A 583 62.92 -54.89 4.51
N SER A 584 62.96 -56.21 4.38
CA SER A 584 63.08 -57.13 5.52
C SER A 584 64.54 -57.11 5.99
N LEU A 585 64.75 -56.75 7.26
CA LEU A 585 66.05 -56.82 7.93
C LEU A 585 66.00 -58.05 8.84
N HIS A 586 66.67 -59.10 8.39
CA HIS A 586 66.97 -60.31 9.15
C HIS A 586 68.37 -60.12 9.76
N ILE A 587 68.42 -59.85 11.07
CA ILE A 587 69.40 -60.30 12.10
C ILE A 587 68.89 -59.80 13.45
#